data_AF-A0A433PAU7-F1
#
_entry.id   AF-A0A433PAU7-F1
#
_cell.length_a   1.000
_cell.length_b   1.000
_cell.length_c   1.000
_cell.angle_alpha   90.00
_cell.angle_beta   90.00
_cell.angle_gamma   90.00
#
_symmetry.space_group_name_H-M   'P 1'
#
loop_
_entity.id
_entity.type
_entity.pdbx_description
1 polymer ?
#
loop_
_entity_poly.entity_id
_entity_poly.type
_entity_poly.pdbx_seq_one_letter_code
_entity_poly.pdbx_strand_id
1 'polypeptide(L)'
;MLGYAFLRDQIAILGSGDVGKTLTSAFLSEGYEVAVGTRDPTSTKITQWLQSISNNTRVHAATHADAAAFGEIVVVAGPTDIKATEEIVRSANAAGGLNGKVVIDLVNPVKVDQQTGEVTLYRAHEDMWVAGNNTAAKQTASDIARQFGYVRVLDAGDIKASKLLEAVGCLWIVHAIKNKHFTHAWSFVELNQ
;
A
#
# COMPACT_ATOMS: atom_id res chain seq x y z
N MET A 1 3.42 -38.46 9.76
CA MET A 1 4.33 -37.29 9.68
C MET A 1 4.32 -36.83 8.23
N LEU A 2 3.40 -35.94 7.86
CA LEU A 2 3.31 -35.37 6.51
C LEU A 2 4.07 -34.05 6.54
N GLY A 3 5.26 -34.04 5.93
CA GLY A 3 6.07 -32.84 5.77
C GLY A 3 5.47 -31.96 4.69
N TYR A 4 4.79 -30.89 5.09
CA TYR A 4 4.68 -29.71 4.23
C TYR A 4 6.05 -29.06 4.21
N ALA A 5 6.77 -29.18 3.10
CA ALA A 5 7.82 -28.22 2.80
C ALA A 5 7.13 -26.86 2.73
N PHE A 6 7.34 -25.99 3.72
CA PHE A 6 6.93 -24.61 3.62
C PHE A 6 7.61 -24.05 2.37
N LEU A 7 6.83 -23.82 1.30
CA LEU A 7 7.20 -22.87 0.27
C LEU A 7 7.58 -21.59 1.04
N ARG A 8 8.84 -21.19 0.93
CA ARG A 8 9.31 -19.99 1.63
C ARG A 8 8.90 -18.83 0.75
N ASP A 9 7.81 -18.16 1.11
CA ASP A 9 7.30 -17.08 0.28
C ASP A 9 8.37 -15.96 0.15
N GLN A 10 8.47 -15.39 -1.04
CA GLN A 10 9.36 -14.27 -1.32
C GLN A 10 8.63 -12.97 -1.04
N ILE A 11 9.22 -12.07 -0.24
CA ILE A 11 8.61 -10.78 0.12
C ILE A 11 9.38 -9.64 -0.57
N ALA A 12 8.66 -8.74 -1.22
CA ALA A 12 9.19 -7.46 -1.65
C ALA A 12 8.78 -6.38 -0.66
N ILE A 13 9.73 -5.54 -0.21
CA ILE A 13 9.42 -4.34 0.58
C ILE A 13 9.85 -3.12 -0.20
N LEU A 14 8.88 -2.35 -0.69
CA LEU A 14 9.10 -1.13 -1.45
C LEU A 14 9.26 0.05 -0.48
N GLY A 15 10.49 0.23 0.01
CA GLY A 15 10.84 1.29 0.94
C GLY A 15 11.92 0.89 1.94
N SER A 16 12.92 1.76 2.12
CA SER A 16 14.05 1.56 3.05
C SER A 16 14.03 2.52 4.26
N GLY A 17 12.86 3.12 4.53
CA GLY A 17 12.58 3.91 5.75
C GLY A 17 12.33 3.02 6.97
N ASP A 18 12.04 3.62 8.12
CA ASP A 18 11.98 2.88 9.39
C ASP A 18 10.93 1.76 9.40
N VAL A 19 9.76 1.98 8.80
CA VAL A 19 8.74 0.94 8.61
C VAL A 19 9.30 -0.23 7.78
N GLY A 20 9.89 0.08 6.63
CA GLY A 20 10.48 -0.94 5.75
C GLY A 20 11.59 -1.73 6.43
N LYS A 21 12.42 -1.08 7.25
CA LYS A 21 13.49 -1.75 8.01
C LYS A 21 12.97 -2.69 9.10
N THR A 22 11.97 -2.23 9.86
CA THR A 22 11.32 -3.03 10.90
C THR A 22 10.69 -4.28 10.30
N LEU A 23 9.94 -4.11 9.21
CA LEU A 23 9.28 -5.23 8.54
C LEU A 23 10.28 -6.18 7.89
N THR A 24 11.35 -5.67 7.29
CA THR A 24 12.44 -6.51 6.77
C THR A 24 12.96 -7.44 7.86
N SER A 25 13.23 -6.90 9.05
CA SER A 25 13.75 -7.68 10.18
C SER A 25 12.73 -8.73 10.67
N ALA A 26 11.45 -8.36 10.74
CA ALA A 26 10.36 -9.25 11.15
C ALA A 26 10.13 -10.41 10.16
N PHE A 27 10.08 -10.13 8.85
CA PHE A 27 9.95 -11.19 7.85
C PHE A 27 11.18 -12.12 7.86
N LEU A 28 12.37 -11.58 8.07
CA LEU A 28 13.57 -12.42 8.19
C LEU A 28 13.54 -13.34 9.42
N SER A 29 13.00 -12.88 10.56
CA SER A 29 12.88 -13.71 11.77
C SER A 29 11.87 -14.84 11.59
N GLU A 30 10.82 -14.62 10.79
CA GLU A 30 9.82 -15.64 10.46
C GLU A 30 10.25 -16.61 9.34
N GLY A 31 11.45 -16.44 8.77
CA GLY A 31 12.02 -17.39 7.81
C GLY A 31 11.88 -17.01 6.34
N TYR A 32 11.26 -15.87 6.01
CA TYR A 32 11.08 -15.40 4.64
C TYR A 32 12.39 -14.96 3.98
N GLU A 33 12.38 -14.85 2.65
CA GLU A 33 13.41 -14.17 1.85
C GLU A 33 12.89 -12.80 1.42
N VAL A 34 13.73 -11.76 1.52
CA VAL A 34 13.28 -10.37 1.35
C VAL A 34 14.09 -9.63 0.28
N ALA A 35 13.42 -9.00 -0.68
CA ALA A 35 14.01 -7.97 -1.54
C ALA A 35 13.57 -6.59 -1.07
N VAL A 36 14.51 -5.74 -0.67
CA VAL A 36 14.21 -4.35 -0.30
C VAL A 36 14.33 -3.46 -1.53
N GLY A 37 13.18 -3.04 -2.05
CA GLY A 37 13.06 -2.08 -3.14
C GLY A 37 13.46 -0.68 -2.68
N THR A 38 14.41 -0.09 -3.41
CA THR A 38 14.89 1.28 -3.17
C THR A 38 15.27 1.95 -4.49
N ARG A 39 15.41 3.28 -4.46
CA ARG A 39 15.88 4.07 -5.61
C ARG A 39 17.35 3.79 -5.96
N ASP A 40 18.17 3.56 -4.95
CA ASP A 40 19.60 3.26 -5.10
C ASP A 40 19.97 2.01 -4.27
N PRO A 41 19.89 0.81 -4.88
CA PRO A 41 20.21 -0.44 -4.21
C PRO A 41 21.71 -0.61 -3.94
N THR A 42 22.56 0.23 -4.55
CA THR A 42 24.00 0.19 -4.39
C THR A 42 24.52 1.14 -3.31
N SER A 43 23.65 2.00 -2.76
CA SER A 43 24.04 2.97 -1.75
C SER A 43 24.70 2.30 -0.52
N THR A 44 25.77 2.93 -0.02
CA THR A 44 26.48 2.45 1.18
C THR A 44 25.53 2.31 2.38
N LYS A 45 24.54 3.19 2.50
CA LYS A 45 23.56 3.17 3.59
C LYS A 45 22.72 1.88 3.61
N ILE A 46 22.18 1.45 2.46
CA ILE A 46 21.33 0.26 2.43
C ILE A 46 22.18 -1.01 2.55
N THR A 47 23.32 -1.05 1.88
CA THR A 47 24.22 -2.22 1.89
C THR A 47 24.78 -2.49 3.29
N GLN A 48 25.23 -1.45 4.03
CA GLN A 48 25.68 -1.61 5.42
C GLN A 48 24.56 -2.04 6.36
N TRP A 49 23.35 -1.53 6.18
CA TRP A 49 22.21 -1.93 6.99
C TRP A 49 21.83 -3.40 6.75
N LEU A 50 21.78 -3.85 5.50
CA LEU A 50 21.45 -5.25 5.20
C LEU A 50 22.51 -6.23 5.75
N GLN A 51 23.78 -5.83 5.74
CA GLN A 51 24.88 -6.57 6.36
C GLN A 51 24.74 -6.66 7.89
N SER A 52 24.10 -5.70 8.55
CA SER A 52 23.96 -5.71 10.02
C SER A 52 22.79 -6.56 10.50
N ILE A 53 21.75 -6.75 9.68
CA ILE A 53 20.54 -7.50 10.05
C ILE A 53 20.51 -8.93 9.52
N SER A 54 21.47 -9.30 8.68
CA SER A 54 21.58 -10.66 8.17
C SER A 54 23.04 -10.99 7.90
N ASN A 55 23.43 -12.26 8.05
CA ASN A 55 24.71 -12.75 7.54
C ASN A 55 24.71 -12.85 5.99
N ASN A 56 24.05 -11.91 5.30
CA ASN A 56 23.88 -11.73 3.86
C ASN A 56 23.16 -12.85 3.07
N THR A 57 22.46 -13.79 3.70
CA THR A 57 21.96 -14.97 2.97
C THR A 57 20.48 -14.93 2.55
N ARG A 58 19.63 -14.06 3.13
CA ARG A 58 18.17 -14.07 2.86
C ARG A 58 17.56 -12.69 2.59
N VAL A 59 18.39 -11.66 2.45
CA VAL A 59 17.94 -10.32 2.10
C VAL A 59 18.91 -9.67 1.13
N HIS A 60 18.36 -8.91 0.19
CA HIS A 60 19.15 -8.09 -0.73
C HIS A 60 18.42 -6.79 -1.06
N ALA A 61 19.18 -5.77 -1.48
CA ALA A 61 18.62 -4.54 -2.02
C ALA A 61 18.39 -4.70 -3.52
N ALA A 62 17.31 -4.12 -4.03
CA ALA A 62 16.96 -4.16 -5.45
C ALA A 62 16.29 -2.83 -5.88
N THR A 63 16.15 -2.62 -7.18
CA THR A 63 15.26 -1.55 -7.67
C THR A 63 13.81 -1.87 -7.28
N HIS A 64 12.90 -0.89 -7.28
CA HIS A 64 11.49 -1.18 -6.97
C HIS A 64 10.89 -2.21 -7.95
N ALA A 65 11.28 -2.15 -9.23
CA ALA A 65 10.83 -3.09 -10.26
C ALA A 65 11.33 -4.51 -10.00
N ASP A 66 12.63 -4.66 -9.72
CA ASP A 66 13.23 -5.98 -9.48
C ASP A 66 12.74 -6.58 -8.16
N ALA A 67 12.59 -5.76 -7.11
CA ALA A 67 11.99 -6.20 -5.86
C ALA A 67 10.57 -6.71 -6.07
N ALA A 68 9.73 -5.94 -6.79
CA ALA A 68 8.36 -6.35 -7.11
C ALA A 68 8.30 -7.62 -7.96
N ALA A 69 9.24 -7.80 -8.91
CA ALA A 69 9.34 -9.03 -9.68
C ALA A 69 9.68 -10.24 -8.79
N PHE A 70 10.57 -10.07 -7.82
CA PHE A 70 10.99 -11.10 -6.86
C PHE A 70 9.87 -11.52 -5.90
N GLY A 71 9.23 -10.57 -5.21
CA GLY A 71 8.29 -10.92 -4.14
C GLY A 71 6.96 -11.48 -4.65
N GLU A 72 6.48 -12.58 -4.11
CA GLU A 72 5.10 -13.08 -4.31
C GLU A 72 4.07 -12.23 -3.57
N ILE A 73 4.50 -11.65 -2.43
CA ILE A 73 3.81 -10.61 -1.68
C ILE A 73 4.65 -9.34 -1.75
N VAL A 74 4.00 -8.21 -2.03
CA VAL A 74 4.64 -6.89 -2.13
C VAL A 74 4.10 -5.95 -1.07
N VAL A 75 4.96 -5.45 -0.20
CA VAL A 75 4.63 -4.45 0.82
C VAL A 75 5.05 -3.06 0.33
N VAL A 76 4.11 -2.12 0.27
CA VAL A 76 4.39 -0.71 -0.01
C VAL A 76 4.66 0.00 1.31
N ALA A 77 5.93 0.37 1.54
CA ALA A 77 6.40 1.09 2.73
C ALA A 77 7.03 2.43 2.32
N GLY A 78 6.32 3.16 1.46
CA GLY A 78 6.71 4.46 0.94
C GLY A 78 6.64 5.60 1.98
N PRO A 79 7.15 6.79 1.64
CA PRO A 79 7.02 7.97 2.49
C PRO A 79 5.56 8.43 2.60
N THR A 80 5.26 9.24 3.62
CA THR A 80 3.91 9.82 3.82
C THR A 80 3.51 10.81 2.70
N ASP A 81 4.46 11.27 1.89
CA ASP A 81 4.20 11.97 0.63
C ASP A 81 3.63 10.99 -0.40
N ILE A 82 2.32 11.13 -0.66
CA ILE A 82 1.59 10.29 -1.59
C ILE A 82 2.18 10.32 -3.01
N LYS A 83 2.72 11.45 -3.49
CA LYS A 83 3.29 11.51 -4.85
C LYS A 83 4.55 10.66 -4.96
N ALA A 84 5.38 10.69 -3.93
CA ALA A 84 6.58 9.86 -3.88
C ALA A 84 6.22 8.36 -3.74
N THR A 85 5.15 8.04 -3.01
CA THR A 85 4.63 6.66 -2.94
C THR A 85 4.04 6.18 -4.28
N GLU A 86 3.28 7.02 -4.97
CA GLU A 86 2.77 6.71 -6.33
C GLU A 86 3.90 6.44 -7.32
N GLU A 87 5.01 7.20 -7.23
CA GLU A 87 6.20 6.97 -8.06
C GLU A 87 6.86 5.62 -7.76
N ILE A 88 6.94 5.23 -6.48
CA ILE A 88 7.44 3.92 -6.05
C ILE A 88 6.57 2.80 -6.63
N VAL A 89 5.25 2.89 -6.49
CA VAL A 89 4.31 1.88 -7.02
C VAL A 89 4.37 1.80 -8.54
N ARG A 90 4.45 2.94 -9.23
CA ARG A 90 4.62 2.99 -10.68
C ARG A 90 5.92 2.35 -11.13
N SER A 91 7.02 2.67 -10.44
CA SER A 91 8.34 2.09 -10.72
C SER A 91 8.33 0.57 -10.49
N ALA A 92 7.71 0.10 -9.41
CA ALA A 92 7.53 -1.31 -9.11
C ALA A 92 6.72 -2.05 -10.18
N ASN A 93 5.68 -1.42 -10.73
CA ASN A 93 4.84 -2.02 -11.76
C ASN A 93 5.27 -1.74 -13.20
N ALA A 94 6.44 -1.12 -13.43
CA ALA A 94 6.84 -0.70 -14.77
C ALA A 94 6.88 -1.85 -15.80
N ALA A 95 7.20 -3.06 -15.35
CA ALA A 95 7.19 -4.29 -16.16
C ALA A 95 6.03 -5.25 -15.78
N GLY A 96 5.01 -4.76 -15.08
CA GLY A 96 3.89 -5.59 -14.59
C GLY A 96 4.20 -6.41 -13.34
N GLY A 97 5.24 -6.06 -12.58
CA GLY A 97 5.71 -6.81 -11.41
C GLY A 97 4.68 -6.96 -10.28
N LEU A 98 3.62 -6.15 -10.26
CA LEU A 98 2.53 -6.26 -9.28
C LEU A 98 1.32 -7.07 -9.79
N ASN A 99 1.29 -7.42 -11.08
CA ASN A 99 0.13 -8.05 -11.69
C ASN A 99 -0.14 -9.44 -11.08
N GLY A 100 -1.34 -9.63 -10.54
CA GLY A 100 -1.76 -10.91 -9.95
C GLY A 100 -1.13 -11.23 -8.59
N LYS A 101 -0.35 -10.30 -8.01
CA LYS A 101 0.30 -10.47 -6.71
C LYS A 101 -0.52 -9.87 -5.58
N VAL A 102 -0.25 -10.32 -4.36
CA VAL A 102 -0.79 -9.68 -3.16
C VAL A 102 0.02 -8.42 -2.88
N VAL A 103 -0.65 -7.27 -2.81
CA VAL A 103 -0.04 -5.98 -2.48
C VAL A 103 -0.62 -5.48 -1.16
N ILE A 104 0.26 -5.21 -0.19
CA ILE A 104 -0.08 -4.69 1.14
C ILE A 104 0.43 -3.26 1.23
N ASP A 105 -0.46 -2.28 1.30
CA ASP A 105 -0.10 -0.87 1.46
C ASP A 105 -0.09 -0.46 2.94
N LEU A 106 1.02 0.11 3.39
CA LEU A 106 1.22 0.58 4.77
C LEU A 106 1.53 2.08 4.82
N VAL A 107 1.35 2.80 3.71
CA VAL A 107 1.58 4.24 3.66
C VAL A 107 0.42 4.97 4.30
N ASN A 108 0.67 5.53 5.48
CA ASN A 108 -0.27 6.44 6.13
C ASN A 108 0.05 7.87 5.69
N PRO A 109 -0.83 8.57 4.97
CA PRO A 109 -0.67 10.01 4.77
C PRO A 109 -0.85 10.67 6.12
N VAL A 110 0.27 11.06 6.73
CA VAL A 110 0.29 11.83 7.98
C VAL A 110 1.28 12.98 7.81
N LYS A 111 0.88 14.16 8.28
CA LYS A 111 1.78 15.29 8.42
C LYS A 111 2.14 15.41 9.89
N VAL A 112 3.42 15.23 10.21
CA VAL A 112 3.94 15.51 11.55
C VAL A 112 4.52 16.91 11.54
N ASP A 113 3.98 17.79 12.39
CA ASP A 113 4.62 19.07 12.67
C ASP A 113 5.93 18.81 13.44
N GLN A 114 7.07 19.20 12.85
CA GLN A 114 8.38 18.90 13.43
C GLN A 114 8.77 19.80 14.61
N GLN A 115 8.03 20.88 14.84
CA GLN A 115 8.28 21.82 15.93
C GLN A 115 7.44 21.46 17.17
N THR A 116 6.19 21.04 16.95
CA THR A 116 5.25 20.69 18.03
C THR A 116 5.15 19.19 18.28
N GLY A 117 5.57 18.34 17.33
CA GLY A 117 5.35 16.90 17.37
C GLY A 117 3.90 16.50 17.08
N GLU A 118 3.05 17.46 16.69
CA GLU A 118 1.65 17.20 16.41
C GLU A 118 1.50 16.35 15.15
N VAL A 119 0.93 15.16 15.31
CA VAL A 119 0.62 14.27 14.20
C VAL A 119 -0.76 14.65 13.66
N THR A 120 -0.80 15.35 12.54
CA THR A 120 -2.01 15.47 11.73
C THR A 120 -2.14 14.19 10.91
N LEU A 121 -2.95 13.26 11.41
CA LEU A 121 -3.50 12.22 10.54
C LEU A 121 -4.36 12.94 9.50
N TYR A 122 -4.18 12.64 8.21
CA TYR A 122 -5.30 12.84 7.31
C TYR A 122 -6.35 11.81 7.77
N ARG A 123 -7.31 12.23 8.60
CA ARG A 123 -8.54 11.46 8.74
C ARG A 123 -9.06 11.35 7.31
N ALA A 124 -9.21 10.13 6.80
CA ALA A 124 -9.99 9.95 5.60
C ALA A 124 -11.42 10.37 5.94
N HIS A 125 -11.75 11.64 5.69
CA HIS A 125 -13.11 12.18 5.79
C HIS A 125 -13.93 11.79 4.54
N GLU A 126 -13.32 11.03 3.64
CA GLU A 126 -13.92 10.59 2.39
C GLU A 126 -14.66 9.28 2.57
N ASP A 127 -15.68 9.10 1.74
CA ASP A 127 -16.53 7.92 1.81
C ASP A 127 -15.98 6.82 0.93
N MET A 128 -15.85 5.62 1.51
CA MET A 128 -15.66 4.41 0.73
C MET A 128 -17.02 3.82 0.36
N TRP A 129 -17.17 3.36 -0.88
CA TRP A 129 -18.41 2.76 -1.37
C TRP A 129 -18.24 1.27 -1.63
N VAL A 130 -19.26 0.47 -1.29
CA VAL A 130 -19.30 -0.97 -1.59
C VAL A 130 -20.58 -1.31 -2.36
N ALA A 131 -20.48 -2.17 -3.37
CA ALA A 131 -21.62 -2.68 -4.14
C ALA A 131 -21.46 -4.18 -4.37
N GLY A 132 -22.55 -4.95 -4.32
CA GLY A 132 -22.47 -6.40 -4.51
C GLY A 132 -23.71 -7.16 -4.08
N ASN A 133 -23.93 -8.33 -4.68
CA ASN A 133 -25.13 -9.15 -4.45
C ASN A 133 -25.04 -10.05 -3.21
N ASN A 134 -23.86 -10.17 -2.59
CA ASN A 134 -23.64 -11.00 -1.41
C ASN A 134 -23.35 -10.12 -0.19
N THR A 135 -24.26 -10.13 0.78
CA THR A 135 -24.17 -9.31 2.00
C THR A 135 -22.94 -9.64 2.85
N ALA A 136 -22.60 -10.92 3.02
CA ALA A 136 -21.43 -11.32 3.81
C ALA A 136 -20.12 -10.82 3.16
N ALA A 137 -20.02 -10.93 1.83
CA ALA A 137 -18.87 -10.41 1.09
C ALA A 137 -18.76 -8.88 1.20
N LYS A 138 -19.88 -8.15 1.11
CA LYS A 138 -19.90 -6.69 1.32
C LYS A 138 -19.45 -6.32 2.74
N GLN A 139 -19.87 -7.08 3.74
CA GLN A 139 -19.48 -6.85 5.13
C GLN A 139 -17.97 -7.06 5.32
N THR A 140 -17.41 -8.16 4.83
CA THR A 140 -15.96 -8.41 4.86
C THR A 140 -15.18 -7.29 4.18
N ALA A 141 -15.61 -6.86 2.99
CA ALA A 141 -14.97 -5.74 2.28
C ALA A 141 -15.06 -4.42 3.07
N SER A 142 -16.20 -4.17 3.72
CA SER A 142 -16.40 -2.98 4.55
C SER A 142 -15.51 -2.99 5.80
N ASP A 143 -15.33 -4.15 6.43
CA ASP A 143 -14.51 -4.26 7.63
C ASP A 143 -13.01 -4.10 7.31
N ILE A 144 -12.58 -4.59 6.14
CA ILE A 144 -11.24 -4.31 5.62
C ILE A 144 -11.07 -2.80 5.37
N ALA A 145 -12.03 -2.15 4.71
CA ALA A 145 -11.97 -0.70 4.47
C ALA A 145 -11.90 0.09 5.79
N ARG A 146 -12.66 -0.29 6.81
CA ARG A 146 -12.58 0.33 8.15
C ARG A 146 -11.22 0.10 8.82
N GLN A 147 -10.62 -1.08 8.67
CA GLN A 147 -9.27 -1.35 9.16
C GLN A 147 -8.21 -0.47 8.50
N PHE A 148 -8.44 -0.06 7.24
CA PHE A 148 -7.60 0.90 6.52
C PHE A 148 -7.89 2.37 6.84
N GLY A 149 -8.74 2.64 7.84
CA GLY A 149 -8.97 4.00 8.34
C GLY A 149 -10.11 4.76 7.66
N TYR A 150 -10.87 4.13 6.75
CA TYR A 150 -12.11 4.72 6.26
C TYR A 150 -13.15 4.76 7.37
N VAL A 151 -13.47 5.97 7.84
CA VAL A 151 -14.44 6.17 8.92
C VAL A 151 -15.85 5.83 8.47
N ARG A 152 -16.16 6.06 7.19
CA ARG A 152 -17.48 5.80 6.60
C ARG A 152 -17.36 4.90 5.37
N VAL A 153 -18.03 3.76 5.45
CA VAL A 153 -18.20 2.81 4.34
C VAL A 153 -19.68 2.72 4.02
N LEU A 154 -20.07 3.15 2.83
CA LEU A 154 -21.44 3.31 2.37
C LEU A 154 -21.79 2.18 1.40
N ASP A 155 -22.92 1.50 1.66
CA ASP A 155 -23.44 0.47 0.77
C ASP A 155 -24.23 1.10 -0.38
N ALA A 156 -23.73 0.96 -1.60
CA ALA A 156 -24.36 1.45 -2.83
C ALA A 156 -25.45 0.49 -3.36
N GLY A 157 -25.61 -0.69 -2.75
CA GLY A 157 -26.64 -1.67 -3.10
C GLY A 157 -26.09 -2.91 -3.80
N ASP A 158 -26.81 -3.36 -4.83
CA ASP A 158 -26.49 -4.57 -5.60
C ASP A 158 -25.36 -4.31 -6.61
N ILE A 159 -24.93 -5.35 -7.34
CA ILE A 159 -23.81 -5.23 -8.27
C ILE A 159 -24.08 -4.23 -9.42
N LYS A 160 -25.34 -3.89 -9.73
CA LYS A 160 -25.66 -2.94 -10.81
C LYS A 160 -25.23 -1.52 -10.43
N ALA A 161 -25.14 -1.21 -9.13
CA ALA A 161 -24.64 0.06 -8.65
C ALA A 161 -23.16 0.29 -9.01
N SER A 162 -22.40 -0.76 -9.37
CA SER A 162 -21.00 -0.62 -9.81
C SER A 162 -20.87 0.35 -11.00
N LYS A 163 -21.83 0.33 -11.93
CA LYS A 163 -21.84 1.23 -13.10
C LYS A 163 -21.87 2.71 -12.69
N LEU A 164 -22.58 3.03 -11.62
CA LEU A 164 -22.63 4.40 -11.09
C LEU A 164 -21.34 4.75 -10.37
N LEU A 165 -20.77 3.82 -9.59
CA LEU A 165 -19.47 4.02 -8.93
C LEU A 165 -18.33 4.21 -9.95
N GLU A 166 -18.33 3.46 -11.05
CA GLU A 166 -17.41 3.62 -12.18
C GLU A 166 -17.56 5.02 -12.81
N ALA A 167 -18.80 5.48 -13.02
CA ALA A 167 -19.05 6.82 -13.56
C ALA A 167 -18.55 7.94 -12.63
N VAL A 168 -18.69 7.77 -11.31
CA VAL A 168 -18.14 8.70 -10.29
C VAL A 168 -16.61 8.69 -10.33
N GLY A 169 -15.99 7.53 -10.55
CA GLY A 169 -14.55 7.41 -10.79
C GLY A 169 -14.11 8.14 -12.07
N CYS A 170 -14.85 8.02 -13.18
CA CYS A 170 -14.56 8.77 -14.39
C CYS A 170 -14.67 10.30 -14.17
N LEU A 171 -15.69 10.75 -13.43
CA LEU A 171 -15.84 12.17 -13.10
C LEU A 171 -14.67 12.69 -12.26
N TRP A 172 -14.20 11.90 -11.29
CA TRP A 172 -13.01 12.20 -10.52
C TRP A 172 -11.78 12.38 -11.42
N ILE A 173 -11.55 11.47 -12.36
CA ILE A 173 -10.42 11.54 -13.31
C ILE A 173 -10.49 12.82 -14.15
N VAL A 174 -11.66 13.15 -14.68
CA VAL A 174 -11.87 14.38 -15.46
C VAL A 174 -11.56 15.62 -14.63
N HIS A 175 -12.05 15.67 -13.39
CA HIS A 175 -11.76 16.77 -12.47
C HIS A 175 -10.26 16.88 -12.15
N ALA A 176 -9.60 15.76 -11.91
CA ALA A 176 -8.17 15.69 -11.60
C ALA A 176 -7.31 16.23 -12.75
N ILE A 177 -7.59 15.79 -13.98
CA ILE A 177 -6.91 16.26 -15.19
C ILE A 177 -7.14 17.76 -15.39
N LYS A 178 -8.40 18.21 -15.30
CA LYS A 178 -8.77 19.62 -15.50
C LYS A 178 -8.03 20.55 -14.54
N ASN A 179 -7.90 20.16 -13.27
CA ASN A 179 -7.36 21.00 -12.21
C ASN A 179 -5.89 20.70 -11.87
N LYS A 180 -5.26 19.74 -12.56
CA LYS A 180 -3.87 19.29 -12.31
C LYS A 180 -3.64 18.90 -10.85
N HIS A 181 -4.65 18.30 -10.21
CA HIS A 181 -4.67 17.99 -8.78
C HIS A 181 -5.34 16.64 -8.55
N PHE A 182 -4.59 15.66 -8.04
CA PHE A 182 -5.02 14.26 -7.87
C PHE A 182 -5.21 13.86 -6.41
N THR A 183 -5.07 14.80 -5.47
CA THR A 183 -5.16 14.56 -4.03
C THR A 183 -6.50 15.04 -3.46
N HIS A 184 -7.59 14.63 -4.09
CA HIS A 184 -8.97 14.91 -3.64
C HIS A 184 -9.78 13.61 -3.69
N ALA A 185 -10.92 13.56 -3.01
CA ALA A 185 -11.85 12.44 -3.09
C ALA A 185 -13.28 12.91 -2.81
N TRP A 186 -14.24 12.01 -3.00
CA TRP A 186 -15.65 12.29 -2.79
C TRP A 186 -16.07 12.02 -1.35
N SER A 187 -16.95 12.87 -0.82
CA SER A 187 -17.52 12.73 0.51
C SER A 187 -18.94 13.26 0.47
N PHE A 188 -19.90 12.51 1.02
CA PHE A 188 -21.18 13.04 1.41
C PHE A 188 -21.04 13.81 2.71
N VAL A 189 -21.56 15.03 2.66
CA VAL A 189 -21.64 15.93 3.81
C VAL A 189 -23.10 15.96 4.22
N GLU A 190 -23.39 15.46 5.41
CA GLU A 190 -24.69 15.68 6.02
C GLU A 190 -24.82 17.18 6.31
N LEU A 191 -25.72 17.83 5.58
CA LEU A 191 -26.16 19.18 5.90
C LEU A 191 -27.27 18.99 6.93
N ASN A 192 -26.94 19.17 8.21
CA ASN A 192 -27.87 18.96 9.32
C ASN A 192 -29.29 19.46 9.00
N GLN A 193 -30.28 18.60 9.28
CA GLN A 193 -31.60 19.04 9.74
C GLN A 193 -31.52 19.46 11.20
#